data_AF-A0A085ADH4-F1
#
_entry.id   AF-A0A085ADH4-F1
#
_cell.length_a   1.000
_cell.length_b   1.000
_cell.length_c   1.000
_cell.angle_alpha   90.00
_cell.angle_beta   90.00
_cell.angle_gamma   90.00
#
_symmetry.space_group_name_H-M   'P 1'
#
loop_
_entity.id
_entity.type
_entity.pdbx_description
1 polymer ?
#
loop_
_entity_poly.entity_id
_entity_poly.type
_entity_poly.pdbx_seq_one_letter_code
_entity_poly.pdbx_strand_id
1 'polypeptide(L)'
;MKKIYVLTEFNFNDGTSIRTFTPGFHDVESDVADHWFVKAHCSPDGEAPVQNVDPRSAELETLAEEQEARIAELETQLAEAKANGKKSKSADA
;
A
#
# COMPACT_ATOMS: atom_id res chain seq x y z
N MET A 1 7.65 5.64 31.90
CA MET A 1 6.93 5.41 30.63
C MET A 1 7.96 5.20 29.54
N LYS A 2 7.77 4.19 28.69
CA LYS A 2 8.56 3.87 27.50
C LYS A 2 7.62 3.84 26.30
N LYS A 3 8.11 4.31 25.16
CA LYS A 3 7.40 4.24 23.89
C LYS A 3 7.71 2.92 23.21
N ILE A 4 6.68 2.20 22.78
CA ILE A 4 6.78 0.97 21.99
C ILE A 4 6.01 1.13 20.68
N TYR A 5 6.40 0.40 19.65
CA TYR A 5 5.61 0.24 18.43
C TYR A 5 5.11 -1.20 18.32
N VAL A 6 3.81 -1.41 18.39
CA VAL A 6 3.17 -2.73 18.28
C VAL A 6 3.04 -3.09 16.79
N LEU A 7 3.54 -4.26 16.42
CA LEU A 7 3.51 -4.77 15.04
C LEU A 7 2.21 -5.53 14.75
N THR A 8 1.77 -6.36 15.70
CA THR A 8 0.59 -7.24 15.59
C THR A 8 -0.28 -7.05 16.82
N GLU A 9 -1.60 -7.03 16.66
CA GLU A 9 -2.52 -6.92 17.80
C GLU A 9 -2.34 -8.07 18.80
N PHE A 10 -2.34 -7.75 20.11
CA PHE A 10 -2.30 -8.76 21.17
C PHE A 10 -3.01 -8.29 22.45
N ASN A 11 -3.35 -9.25 23.31
CA ASN A 11 -3.84 -8.98 24.66
C ASN A 11 -2.73 -9.27 25.67
N PHE A 12 -2.42 -8.30 26.52
CA PHE A 12 -1.46 -8.43 27.60
C PHE A 12 -2.18 -8.55 28.93
N ASN A 13 -1.87 -9.62 29.67
CA ASN A 13 -2.35 -9.79 31.03
C ASN A 13 -1.19 -9.52 32.00
N ASP A 14 -1.32 -8.49 32.82
CA ASP A 14 -0.32 -8.12 33.84
C ASP A 14 -0.54 -8.83 35.20
N GLY A 15 -1.48 -9.78 35.25
CA GLY A 15 -1.90 -10.50 36.45
C GLY A 15 -3.04 -9.83 37.22
N THR A 16 -3.35 -8.56 36.90
CA THR A 16 -4.43 -7.78 37.52
C THR A 16 -5.52 -7.43 36.52
N SER A 17 -5.13 -7.12 35.28
CA SER A 17 -6.00 -6.67 34.21
C SER A 17 -5.53 -7.20 32.87
N ILE A 18 -6.46 -7.26 31.91
CA ILE A 18 -6.14 -7.55 30.51
C ILE A 18 -6.26 -6.24 29.73
N ARG A 19 -5.20 -5.88 29.02
CA ARG A 19 -5.15 -4.72 28.13
C ARG A 19 -4.93 -5.18 26.70
N THR A 20 -5.69 -4.62 25.76
CA THR A 20 -5.53 -4.89 24.32
C THR A 20 -4.59 -3.84 23.72
N PHE A 21 -3.58 -4.30 22.98
CA PHE A 21 -2.64 -3.48 22.24
C PHE A 21 -2.88 -3.66 20.75
N THR A 22 -3.32 -2.61 20.07
CA THR A 22 -3.47 -2.58 18.61
C THR A 22 -2.16 -2.15 17.94
N PRO A 23 -1.94 -2.43 16.63
CA PRO A 23 -0.76 -1.96 15.93
C PRO A 23 -0.60 -0.44 15.99
N GLY A 24 0.64 0.03 16.19
CA GLY A 24 0.96 1.46 16.31
C GLY A 24 1.75 1.82 17.58
N PHE A 25 1.90 3.11 17.83
CA PHE A 25 2.65 3.62 18.98
C PHE A 25 1.83 3.59 20.26
N HIS A 26 2.46 3.11 21.35
CA HIS A 26 1.90 3.14 22.70
C HIS A 26 2.93 3.63 23.70
N ASP A 27 2.48 4.41 24.68
CA ASP A 27 3.25 4.76 25.86
C ASP A 27 2.86 3.83 27.01
N VAL A 28 3.82 3.02 27.47
CA VAL A 28 3.59 2.00 28.50
C VAL A 28 4.56 2.12 29.66
N GLU A 29 4.28 1.45 30.76
CA GLU A 29 5.17 1.32 31.89
C GLU A 29 6.44 0.51 31.50
N SER A 30 7.57 0.76 32.19
CA SER A 30 8.86 0.20 31.78
C SER A 30 8.90 -1.33 31.88
N ASP A 31 8.24 -1.89 32.88
CA ASP A 31 8.07 -3.32 33.11
C ASP A 31 7.24 -3.98 32.00
N VAL A 32 6.16 -3.34 31.55
CA VAL A 32 5.36 -3.78 30.40
C VAL A 32 6.20 -3.79 29.13
N ALA A 33 6.91 -2.69 28.84
CA ALA A 33 7.80 -2.61 27.67
C ALA A 33 8.95 -3.64 27.73
N ASP A 34 9.43 -3.98 28.93
CA ASP A 34 10.52 -4.94 29.08
C ASP A 34 10.07 -6.41 29.09
N HIS A 35 8.76 -6.66 29.19
CA HIS A 35 8.18 -7.99 29.21
C HIS A 35 8.42 -8.74 27.90
N TRP A 36 8.87 -10.00 28.00
CA TRP A 36 9.24 -10.82 26.85
C TRP A 36 8.11 -10.96 25.82
N PHE A 37 6.87 -11.14 26.28
CA PHE A 37 5.70 -11.26 25.41
C PHE A 37 5.39 -9.97 24.65
N VAL A 38 5.54 -8.81 25.30
CA VAL A 38 5.32 -7.50 24.67
C VAL A 38 6.40 -7.26 23.62
N LYS A 39 7.67 -7.51 23.96
CA LYS A 39 8.81 -7.40 23.02
C LYS A 39 8.65 -8.29 21.79
N ALA A 40 8.09 -9.49 21.93
CA ALA A 40 7.86 -10.40 20.81
C ALA A 40 6.83 -9.88 19.79
N HIS A 41 5.96 -8.95 20.18
CA HIS A 41 4.92 -8.36 19.33
C HIS A 41 5.20 -6.90 18.93
N CYS A 42 6.33 -6.35 19.36
CA CYS A 42 6.71 -4.96 19.11
C CYS A 42 7.95 -4.87 18.22
N SER A 43 8.17 -3.68 17.64
CA SER A 43 9.40 -3.40 16.89
C SER A 43 10.62 -3.49 17.82
N PRO A 44 11.70 -4.18 17.41
CA PRO A 44 12.88 -4.36 18.24
C PRO A 44 13.62 -3.05 18.57
N ASP A 45 13.51 -2.04 17.70
CA ASP A 45 14.08 -0.71 17.86
C ASP A 45 13.06 0.33 18.40
N GLY A 46 11.80 -0.08 18.59
CA GLY A 46 10.71 0.80 19.03
C GLY A 46 10.16 1.72 17.94
N GLU A 47 10.62 1.60 16.70
CA GLU A 47 10.19 2.44 15.59
C GLU A 47 9.09 1.77 14.76
N ALA A 48 8.35 2.58 14.01
CA ALA A 48 7.43 2.06 13.02
C ALA A 48 8.21 1.34 11.90
N PRO A 49 7.68 0.24 11.34
CA PRO A 49 8.24 -0.39 10.15
C PRO A 49 8.43 0.67 9.07
N VAL A 50 9.65 0.73 8.53
CA VAL A 50 9.91 1.55 7.34
C VAL A 50 8.98 1.01 6.25
N GLN A 51 8.09 1.86 5.74
CA GLN A 51 7.35 1.54 4.53
C GLN A 51 8.38 1.37 3.43
N ASN A 52 8.71 0.12 3.11
CA ASN A 52 9.55 -0.19 1.96
C ASN A 52 8.69 0.08 0.74
N VAL A 53 8.78 1.31 0.22
CA VAL A 53 8.26 1.65 -1.08
C VAL A 53 9.15 0.92 -2.07
N ASP A 54 8.68 -0.25 -2.54
CA ASP A 54 9.37 -1.00 -3.58
C ASP A 54 9.53 -0.06 -4.79
N PRO A 55 10.76 0.23 -5.24
CA PRO A 55 10.96 1.10 -6.40
C PRO A 55 10.21 0.61 -7.64
N ARG A 56 9.95 -0.70 -7.72
CA ARG A 56 9.13 -1.30 -8.78
C ARG A 56 7.68 -0.80 -8.78
N SER A 57 7.14 -0.37 -7.65
CA SER A 57 5.79 0.20 -7.58
C SER A 57 5.69 1.50 -8.39
N ALA A 58 6.67 2.40 -8.27
CA ALA A 58 6.71 3.64 -9.05
C ALA A 58 6.95 3.38 -10.55
N GLU A 59 7.80 2.41 -10.87
CA GLU A 59 8.02 1.98 -12.26
C GLU A 59 6.74 1.39 -12.88
N LEU A 60 5.99 0.58 -12.13
CA LEU A 60 4.72 0.00 -12.60
C LEU A 60 3.63 1.07 -12.79
N GLU A 61 3.56 2.06 -11.91
CA GLU A 61 2.63 3.19 -12.05
C GLU A 61 2.94 4.01 -13.31
N THR A 62 4.21 4.32 -13.54
CA THR A 62 4.65 5.02 -14.77
C THR A 62 4.32 4.20 -16.03
N LEU A 63 4.60 2.89 -16.01
CA LEU A 63 4.32 2.02 -17.15
C LEU A 63 2.82 1.90 -17.42
N ALA A 64 1.97 1.94 -16.38
CA ALA A 64 0.52 1.94 -16.53
C ALA A 64 0.03 3.21 -17.22
N GLU A 65 0.51 4.38 -16.79
CA GLU A 65 0.18 5.68 -17.42
C GLU A 65 0.61 5.72 -18.90
N GLU A 66 1.81 5.24 -19.22
CA GLU A 66 2.30 5.16 -20.61
C GLU A 66 1.43 4.23 -21.48
N GLN A 67 0.99 3.09 -20.92
CA GLN A 67 0.11 2.16 -21.62
C GLN A 67 -1.28 2.74 -21.84
N GLU A 68 -1.86 3.42 -20.86
CA GLU A 68 -3.16 4.08 -21.00
C GLU A 68 -3.13 5.14 -22.10
N ALA A 69 -2.09 5.98 -22.15
CA ALA A 69 -1.91 6.97 -23.20
C ALA A 69 -1.82 6.33 -24.59
N ARG A 70 -1.06 5.22 -24.70
CA ARG A 70 -0.92 4.50 -25.97
C ARG A 70 -2.21 3.82 -26.42
N ILE A 71 -3.00 3.29 -25.49
CA ILE A 71 -4.30 2.71 -25.80
C ILE A 71 -5.25 3.80 -26.32
N ALA A 72 -5.35 4.94 -25.63
CA ALA A 72 -6.22 6.05 -26.06
C ALA A 72 -5.87 6.57 -27.47
N GLU A 73 -4.58 6.69 -27.77
CA GLU A 73 -4.10 7.07 -29.10
C GLU A 73 -4.50 6.03 -30.16
N LEU A 74 -4.28 4.74 -29.90
CA LEU A 74 -4.64 3.68 -30.83
C LEU A 74 -6.16 3.56 -31.03
N GLU A 75 -6.95 3.79 -29.99
CA GLU A 75 -8.41 3.84 -30.08
C GLU A 75 -8.89 5.00 -30.95
N THR A 76 -8.24 6.16 -30.83
CA THR A 76 -8.49 7.33 -31.69
C THR A 76 -8.17 7.02 -33.14
N GLN A 77 -6.98 6.48 -33.43
CA GLN A 77 -6.59 6.08 -34.79
C GLN A 77 -7.53 5.02 -35.39
N LEU A 78 -7.99 4.06 -34.59
CA LEU A 78 -8.97 3.06 -35.03
C LEU A 78 -10.33 3.68 -35.37
N ALA A 79 -10.79 4.65 -34.57
CA ALA A 79 -12.03 5.37 -34.84
C ALA A 79 -11.94 6.19 -36.15
N GLU A 80 -10.83 6.90 -36.35
CA GLU A 80 -10.55 7.66 -37.57
C GLU A 80 -10.47 6.77 -38.82
N ALA A 81 -9.74 5.65 -38.74
CA ALA A 81 -9.63 4.69 -39.83
C ALA A 81 -10.99 4.09 -40.23
N LYS A 82 -11.83 3.77 -39.23
CA LYS A 82 -13.22 3.30 -39.47
C LYS A 82 -14.09 4.38 -40.12
N ALA A 83 -13.92 5.64 -39.74
CA ALA A 83 -14.65 6.75 -40.33
C ALA A 83 -14.23 7.02 -41.78
N ASN A 84 -12.93 7.01 -42.08
CA ASN A 84 -12.41 7.22 -43.43
C ASN A 84 -12.67 6.04 -44.37
N GLY A 85 -12.61 4.80 -43.88
CA GLY A 85 -12.98 3.60 -44.65
C GLY A 85 -14.47 3.54 -45.06
N LYS A 86 -15.36 4.24 -44.34
CA LYS A 86 -16.77 4.41 -44.74
C LYS A 86 -16.97 5.48 -45.82
N LYS A 87 -16.15 6.53 -45.84
CA LYS A 87 -16.25 7.59 -46.87
C LYS A 87 -15.77 7.13 -48.25
N SER A 88 -14.73 6.30 -48.33
CA SER A 88 -14.21 5.81 -49.61
C SER A 88 -15.14 4.81 -50.32
N LYS A 89 -15.99 4.11 -49.59
CA LYS A 89 -16.93 3.10 -50.15
C LYS A 89 -18.24 3.69 -50.67
N SER A 90 -18.48 4.98 -50.47
CA SER A 90 -19.72 5.69 -50.83
C SER A 90 -19.57 6.57 -52.08
N ALA A 91 -18.38 6.68 -52.66
CA ALA A 91 -18.11 7.59 -53.79
C ALA A 91 -18.13 6.90 -55.16
N ASP A 92 -18.52 5.63 -55.23
CA ASP A 92 -18.54 4.84 -56.47
C ASP A 92 -19.86 4.04 -56.55
N ALA A 93 -20.98 4.76 -56.77
CA ALA A 93 -22.30 4.22 -57.11
C ALA A 93 -23.17 5.31 -57.77
#